data_AF-A0A7S0M6P2-F1
#
_entry.id   AF-A0A7S0M6P2-F1
#
_cell.length_a   1.000
_cell.length_b   1.000
_cell.length_c   1.000
_cell.angle_alpha   90.00
_cell.angle_beta   90.00
_cell.angle_gamma   90.00
#
_symmetry.space_group_name_H-M   'P 1'
#
loop_
_entity.id
_entity.type
_entity.pdbx_description
1 polymer ?
#
loop_
_entity_poly.entity_id
_entity_poly.type
_entity_poly.pdbx_seq_one_letter_code
_entity_poly.pdbx_strand_id
1 'polypeptide(L)'
;AAEAAAAAAVPAAQAAEDTSTILYTSGTTGDPKGVVLSAKNQLASAAGCLLLDPAFDGNDTATCAYFHEGTYVSYLPLAHSFELCMQLVVLACGSAIGFYQGDVRKLVHEDLPALRPTLFPGVPRVFARIHEKVRQGVESKGWVTARIFAAGLRAGCRGCLR
;
A
#
# COMPACT_ATOMS: atom_id res chain seq x y z
N ALA A 1 16.64 -12.07 34.63
CA ALA A 1 17.83 -12.51 33.90
C ALA A 1 18.01 -11.55 32.73
N ALA A 2 19.01 -10.67 32.83
CA ALA A 2 19.31 -9.68 31.80
C ALA A 2 20.05 -10.39 30.67
N GLU A 3 19.42 -10.48 29.51
CA GLU A 3 20.06 -10.96 28.30
C GLU A 3 20.93 -9.81 27.77
N ALA A 4 22.23 -9.94 27.95
CA ALA A 4 23.21 -9.02 27.39
C ALA A 4 23.08 -9.07 25.87
N ALA A 5 22.53 -8.01 25.27
CA ALA A 5 22.59 -7.79 23.84
C ALA A 5 24.07 -7.69 23.45
N ALA A 6 24.64 -8.77 22.95
CA ALA A 6 25.92 -8.75 22.29
C ALA A 6 25.86 -7.65 21.23
N ALA A 7 26.75 -6.66 21.32
CA ALA A 7 26.90 -5.65 20.29
C ALA A 7 27.22 -6.38 18.98
N ALA A 8 26.20 -6.56 18.14
CA ALA A 8 26.35 -7.19 16.85
C ALA A 8 27.40 -6.39 16.09
N ALA A 9 28.50 -7.04 15.72
CA ALA A 9 29.48 -6.46 14.81
C ALA A 9 28.72 -5.89 13.62
N VAL A 10 29.00 -4.63 13.25
CA VAL A 10 28.42 -4.02 12.05
C VAL A 10 28.71 -5.00 10.90
N PRO A 11 27.68 -5.59 10.28
CA PRO A 11 27.89 -6.56 9.22
C PRO A 11 28.76 -5.93 8.13
N ALA A 12 29.62 -6.73 7.50
CA ALA A 12 30.30 -6.29 6.29
C ALA A 12 29.27 -5.72 5.31
N ALA A 13 29.61 -4.61 4.64
CA ALA A 13 28.70 -3.95 3.72
C ALA A 13 28.18 -4.97 2.69
N GLN A 14 26.85 -5.17 2.68
CA GLN A 14 26.20 -6.07 1.74
C GLN A 14 26.15 -5.43 0.37
N ALA A 15 26.53 -6.17 -0.67
CA ALA A 15 26.40 -5.72 -2.04
C ALA A 15 24.92 -5.59 -2.40
N ALA A 16 24.58 -4.71 -3.35
CA ALA A 16 23.19 -4.51 -3.76
C ALA A 16 22.57 -5.79 -4.37
N GLU A 17 23.42 -6.63 -4.96
CA GLU A 17 23.11 -7.92 -5.56
C GLU A 17 22.91 -9.04 -4.53
N ASP A 18 23.33 -8.82 -3.27
CA ASP A 18 23.17 -9.83 -2.22
C ASP A 18 21.69 -10.05 -1.91
N THR A 19 21.36 -11.27 -1.50
CA THR A 19 19.99 -11.63 -1.11
C THR A 19 19.57 -10.81 0.10
N SER A 20 18.44 -10.12 -0.02
CA SER A 20 17.88 -9.27 1.02
C SER A 20 16.58 -9.83 1.60
N THR A 21 15.72 -10.44 0.78
CA THR A 21 14.41 -10.95 1.24
C THR A 21 14.01 -12.20 0.48
N ILE A 22 13.32 -13.14 1.14
CA ILE A 22 12.68 -14.28 0.51
C ILE A 22 11.16 -14.16 0.75
N LEU A 23 10.38 -13.97 -0.31
CA LEU A 23 8.92 -13.87 -0.25
C LEU A 23 8.29 -15.18 -0.71
N TYR A 24 7.51 -15.82 0.15
CA TYR A 24 6.80 -17.04 -0.21
C TYR A 24 5.50 -16.74 -0.93
N THR A 25 5.24 -17.46 -2.02
CA THR A 25 4.01 -17.34 -2.81
C THR A 25 3.32 -18.68 -2.89
N SER A 26 1.99 -18.70 -2.75
CA SER A 26 1.22 -19.95 -2.67
C SER A 26 1.21 -20.77 -3.96
N GLY A 27 1.60 -20.18 -5.10
CA GLY A 27 1.62 -20.84 -6.41
C GLY A 27 0.29 -21.51 -6.78
N THR A 28 0.26 -22.24 -7.91
CA THR A 28 -0.87 -23.11 -8.30
C THR A 28 -0.59 -24.59 -8.02
N THR A 29 0.60 -24.91 -7.49
CA THR A 29 1.17 -26.28 -7.41
C THR A 29 1.20 -26.85 -5.99
N GLY A 30 0.47 -26.25 -5.06
CA GLY A 30 0.31 -26.73 -3.67
C GLY A 30 1.35 -26.16 -2.70
N ASP A 31 2.64 -26.41 -2.96
CA ASP A 31 3.71 -25.96 -2.07
C ASP A 31 4.12 -24.51 -2.32
N PRO A 32 4.24 -23.67 -1.27
CA PRO A 32 4.67 -22.29 -1.43
C PRO A 32 6.12 -22.20 -1.95
N LYS A 33 6.33 -21.40 -2.99
CA LYS A 33 7.67 -21.16 -3.57
C LYS A 33 8.25 -19.87 -3.03
N GLY A 34 9.49 -19.92 -2.55
CA GLY A 34 10.25 -18.75 -2.10
C GLY A 34 10.86 -17.99 -3.27
N VAL A 35 10.51 -16.71 -3.41
CA VAL A 35 11.08 -15.78 -4.37
C VAL A 35 12.24 -15.06 -3.69
N VAL A 36 13.47 -15.34 -4.13
CA VAL A 36 14.69 -14.72 -3.62
C VAL A 36 14.87 -13.35 -4.28
N LEU A 37 14.91 -12.29 -3.48
CA LEU A 37 15.04 -10.90 -3.95
C LEU A 37 16.29 -10.27 -3.35
N SER A 38 17.07 -9.62 -4.23
CA SER A 38 18.20 -8.77 -3.82
C SER A 38 17.72 -7.37 -3.42
N ALA A 39 18.57 -6.61 -2.70
CA ALA A 39 18.28 -5.21 -2.39
C ALA A 39 18.07 -4.39 -3.67
N LYS A 40 18.86 -4.67 -4.72
CA LYS A 40 18.74 -4.08 -6.05
C LYS A 40 17.37 -4.30 -6.69
N ASN A 41 16.80 -5.50 -6.57
CA ASN A 41 15.46 -5.79 -7.13
C ASN A 41 14.37 -4.97 -6.42
N GLN A 42 14.47 -4.84 -5.10
CA GLN A 42 13.50 -4.09 -4.31
C GLN A 42 13.59 -2.58 -4.60
N LEU A 43 14.81 -2.04 -4.61
CA LEU A 43 15.05 -0.63 -4.92
C LEU A 43 14.65 -0.28 -6.35
N ALA A 44 14.91 -1.15 -7.33
CA ALA A 44 14.44 -0.94 -8.70
C ALA A 44 12.91 -0.89 -8.78
N SER A 45 12.21 -1.72 -8.01
CA SER A 45 10.74 -1.72 -7.96
C SER A 45 10.21 -0.44 -7.32
N ALA A 46 10.81 -0.02 -6.20
CA ALA A 46 10.45 1.22 -5.52
C ALA A 46 10.72 2.46 -6.39
N ALA A 47 11.86 2.51 -7.06
CA ALA A 47 12.19 3.57 -8.02
C ALA A 47 11.18 3.63 -9.18
N GLY A 48 10.74 2.46 -9.67
CA GLY A 48 9.68 2.38 -10.67
C GLY A 48 8.36 3.01 -10.20
N CYS A 49 8.01 2.87 -8.92
CA CYS A 49 6.83 3.53 -8.35
C CYS A 49 6.98 5.05 -8.27
N LEU A 50 8.16 5.56 -7.93
CA LEU A 50 8.42 7.00 -7.89
C LEU A 50 8.30 7.64 -9.29
N LEU A 51 8.76 6.93 -10.33
CA LEU A 51 8.66 7.37 -11.72
C LEU A 51 7.22 7.45 -12.27
N LEU A 52 6.22 6.94 -11.53
CA LEU A 52 4.81 7.15 -11.89
C LEU A 52 4.34 8.57 -11.59
N ASP A 53 5.06 9.29 -10.72
CA ASP A 53 4.78 10.68 -10.45
C ASP A 53 5.44 11.57 -11.52
N PRO A 54 4.66 12.31 -12.32
CA PRO A 54 5.22 13.22 -13.34
C PRO A 54 6.03 14.38 -12.73
N ALA A 55 5.90 14.66 -11.43
CA ALA A 55 6.68 15.67 -10.73
C ALA A 55 8.04 15.15 -10.22
N PHE A 56 8.27 13.84 -10.22
CA PHE A 56 9.51 13.26 -9.73
C PHE A 56 10.66 13.50 -10.71
N ASP A 57 11.71 14.18 -10.26
CA ASP A 57 12.84 14.59 -11.09
C ASP A 57 13.96 13.52 -11.22
N GLY A 58 13.80 12.40 -10.52
CA GLY A 58 14.78 11.30 -10.49
C GLY A 58 15.96 11.50 -9.55
N ASN A 59 16.10 12.68 -8.95
CA ASN A 59 17.26 13.03 -8.11
C ASN A 59 16.91 13.13 -6.63
N ASP A 60 15.71 13.63 -6.31
CA ASP A 60 15.29 13.83 -4.92
C ASP A 60 13.88 13.29 -4.70
N THR A 61 13.75 12.33 -3.78
CA THR A 61 12.47 11.73 -3.38
C THR A 61 11.51 12.75 -2.77
N ALA A 62 12.01 13.91 -2.32
CA ALA A 62 11.18 15.03 -1.87
C ALA A 62 10.38 15.69 -3.00
N THR A 63 10.80 15.53 -4.25
CA THR A 63 10.08 16.06 -5.42
C THR A 63 8.85 15.22 -5.80
N CYS A 64 8.72 14.02 -5.23
CA CYS A 64 7.58 13.15 -5.48
C CYS A 64 6.34 13.64 -4.73
N ALA A 65 5.55 14.50 -5.38
CA ALA A 65 4.32 15.07 -4.86
C ALA A 65 3.28 14.03 -4.39
N TYR A 66 3.25 12.84 -4.99
CA TYR A 66 2.34 11.78 -4.54
C TYR A 66 2.73 11.20 -3.18
N PHE A 67 4.03 11.01 -2.93
CA PHE A 67 4.53 10.27 -1.79
C PHE A 67 5.24 11.12 -0.73
N HIS A 68 5.51 12.39 -0.96
CA HIS A 68 6.20 13.26 -0.01
C HIS A 68 5.30 13.69 1.15
N GLU A 69 5.81 13.61 2.40
CA GLU A 69 5.13 14.02 3.64
C GLU A 69 3.67 13.51 3.82
N GLY A 70 3.33 12.44 3.13
CA GLY A 70 2.05 11.78 3.17
C GLY A 70 1.90 10.85 4.36
N THR A 71 0.71 10.27 4.48
CA THR A 71 0.39 9.21 5.43
C THR A 71 -0.16 8.02 4.67
N TYR A 72 0.55 6.89 4.73
CA TYR A 72 0.20 5.62 4.12
C TYR A 72 -0.45 4.68 5.13
N VAL A 73 -1.52 4.00 4.75
CA VAL A 73 -2.14 2.96 5.59
C VAL A 73 -1.65 1.57 5.20
N SER A 74 -0.92 0.92 6.11
CA SER A 74 -0.47 -0.46 5.98
C SER A 74 -1.53 -1.40 6.54
N TYR A 75 -2.26 -2.08 5.64
CA TYR A 75 -3.21 -3.12 6.01
C TYR A 75 -2.97 -4.46 5.32
N LEU A 76 -2.04 -4.52 4.35
CA LEU A 76 -1.62 -5.79 3.77
C LEU A 76 -0.50 -6.39 4.62
N PRO A 77 -0.35 -7.73 4.62
CA PRO A 77 0.81 -8.36 5.24
C PRO A 77 2.11 -7.94 4.55
N LEU A 78 3.16 -7.68 5.34
CA LEU A 78 4.50 -7.37 4.83
C LEU A 78 5.10 -8.50 3.96
N ALA A 79 4.61 -9.73 4.13
CA ALA A 79 4.96 -10.87 3.29
C ALA A 79 4.45 -10.75 1.84
N HIS A 80 3.67 -9.73 1.52
CA HIS A 80 3.22 -9.43 0.17
C HIS A 80 4.19 -8.46 -0.50
N SER A 81 4.70 -8.78 -1.69
CA SER A 81 5.70 -7.96 -2.42
C SER A 81 5.28 -6.51 -2.60
N PHE A 82 4.00 -6.28 -2.91
CA PHE A 82 3.44 -4.94 -3.04
C PHE A 82 3.56 -4.11 -1.74
N GLU A 83 3.25 -4.69 -0.58
CA GLU A 83 3.31 -3.95 0.70
C GLU A 83 4.76 -3.56 1.02
N LEU A 84 5.69 -4.51 0.84
CA LEU A 84 7.11 -4.25 1.04
C LEU A 84 7.63 -3.14 0.10
N CYS A 85 7.24 -3.17 -1.18
CA CYS A 85 7.59 -2.12 -2.14
C CYS A 85 7.05 -0.75 -1.71
N MET A 86 5.77 -0.67 -1.34
CA MET A 86 5.16 0.59 -0.92
C MET A 86 5.78 1.15 0.36
N GLN A 87 6.10 0.30 1.34
CA GLN A 87 6.79 0.77 2.56
C GLN A 87 8.17 1.32 2.25
N LEU A 88 8.93 0.73 1.31
CA LEU A 88 10.21 1.28 0.87
C LEU A 88 10.05 2.66 0.24
N VAL A 89 9.05 2.85 -0.62
CA VAL A 89 8.74 4.15 -1.25
C VAL A 89 8.37 5.19 -0.19
N VAL A 90 7.46 4.85 0.72
CA VAL A 90 6.97 5.74 1.78
C VAL A 90 8.11 6.16 2.70
N LEU A 91 8.98 5.23 3.09
CA LEU A 91 10.17 5.52 3.90
C LEU A 91 11.17 6.40 3.13
N ALA A 92 11.40 6.14 1.85
CA ALA A 92 12.31 6.93 1.02
C ALA A 92 11.83 8.38 0.81
N CYS A 93 10.51 8.61 0.78
CA CYS A 93 9.90 9.94 0.62
C CYS A 93 9.63 10.66 1.96
N GLY A 94 10.06 10.10 3.10
CA GLY A 94 9.86 10.72 4.41
C GLY A 94 8.39 10.73 4.89
N SER A 95 7.56 9.85 4.35
CA SER A 95 6.15 9.73 4.72
C SER A 95 5.93 8.85 5.96
N ALA A 96 4.76 9.02 6.59
CA ALA A 96 4.35 8.22 7.74
C ALA A 96 3.62 6.93 7.33
N ILE A 97 3.82 5.84 8.08
CA ILE A 97 3.08 4.58 7.93
C ILE A 97 2.17 4.40 9.14
N GLY A 98 0.86 4.30 8.91
CA GLY A 98 -0.12 3.90 9.92
C GLY A 98 -0.51 2.43 9.74
N PHE A 99 -0.32 1.63 10.77
CA PHE A 99 -0.68 0.21 10.76
C PHE A 99 -2.13 0.01 11.21
N TYR A 100 -2.88 -0.78 10.45
CA TYR A 100 -4.25 -1.16 10.81
C TYR A 100 -4.29 -2.05 12.06
N GLN A 101 -5.46 -2.13 12.69
CA GLN A 101 -5.65 -2.90 13.94
C GLN A 101 -5.65 -4.43 13.78
N GLY A 102 -5.38 -4.96 12.59
CA GLY A 102 -5.37 -6.40 12.32
C GLY A 102 -6.70 -6.97 11.77
N ASP A 103 -7.81 -6.23 11.88
CA ASP A 103 -9.10 -6.61 11.28
C ASP A 103 -9.49 -5.70 10.11
N VAL A 104 -9.42 -6.25 8.90
CA VAL A 104 -9.82 -5.55 7.64
C VAL A 104 -11.29 -5.11 7.66
N ARG A 105 -12.15 -5.70 8.50
CA ARG A 105 -13.57 -5.28 8.63
C ARG A 105 -13.69 -3.92 9.30
N LYS A 106 -12.76 -3.58 10.20
CA LYS A 106 -12.71 -2.31 10.93
C LYS A 106 -12.02 -1.21 10.13
N LEU A 107 -11.17 -1.59 9.17
CA LEU A 107 -10.40 -0.68 8.33
C LEU A 107 -11.22 0.54 7.86
N VAL A 108 -12.38 0.31 7.24
CA VAL A 108 -13.18 1.38 6.62
C VAL A 108 -13.88 2.28 7.65
N HIS A 109 -14.25 1.75 8.80
CA HIS A 109 -15.13 2.44 9.77
C HIS A 109 -14.38 3.03 10.97
N GLU A 110 -13.21 2.48 11.32
CA GLU A 110 -12.43 2.88 12.49
C GLU A 110 -11.05 3.42 12.08
N ASP A 111 -10.26 2.61 11.35
CA ASP A 111 -8.86 2.94 11.06
C ASP A 111 -8.71 4.11 10.07
N LEU A 112 -9.45 4.10 8.95
CA LEU A 112 -9.36 5.16 7.94
C LEU A 112 -9.83 6.52 8.46
N PRO A 113 -10.96 6.64 9.20
CA PRO A 113 -11.34 7.91 9.81
C PRO A 113 -10.35 8.42 10.86
N ALA A 114 -9.72 7.52 11.61
CA ALA A 114 -8.73 7.90 12.63
C ALA A 114 -7.41 8.38 12.00
N LEU A 115 -6.89 7.63 11.03
CA LEU A 115 -5.58 7.88 10.41
C LEU A 115 -5.64 8.97 9.33
N ARG A 116 -6.77 9.11 8.63
CA ARG A 116 -6.94 10.02 7.47
C ARG A 116 -5.77 9.95 6.48
N PRO A 117 -5.46 8.75 5.92
CA PRO A 117 -4.31 8.57 5.05
C PRO A 117 -4.46 9.37 3.76
N THR A 118 -3.35 9.92 3.27
CA THR A 118 -3.25 10.51 1.93
C THR A 118 -3.02 9.44 0.87
N LEU A 119 -2.42 8.32 1.27
CA LEU A 119 -2.06 7.20 0.40
C LEU A 119 -2.79 5.94 0.85
N PHE A 120 -3.56 5.36 -0.06
CA PHE A 120 -4.34 4.15 0.20
C PHE A 120 -3.95 3.03 -0.77
N PRO A 121 -3.42 1.89 -0.29
CA PRO A 121 -3.11 0.76 -1.17
C PRO A 121 -4.38 0.14 -1.74
N GLY A 122 -4.51 0.16 -3.07
CA GLY A 122 -5.72 -0.27 -3.77
C GLY A 122 -5.71 -1.75 -4.18
N VAL A 123 -6.36 -2.61 -3.39
CA VAL A 123 -6.58 -4.02 -3.77
C VAL A 123 -8.03 -4.19 -4.26
N PRO A 124 -8.28 -4.85 -5.43
CA PRO A 124 -9.63 -4.97 -6.00
C PRO A 124 -10.68 -5.49 -5.01
N ARG A 125 -10.31 -6.46 -4.17
CA ARG A 125 -11.20 -7.03 -3.16
C ARG A 125 -11.63 -6.02 -2.09
N VAL A 126 -10.75 -5.09 -1.72
CA VAL A 126 -11.05 -4.04 -0.74
C VAL A 126 -11.95 -2.99 -1.35
N PHE A 127 -11.69 -2.57 -2.60
CA PHE A 127 -12.59 -1.68 -3.33
C PHE A 127 -13.99 -2.28 -3.51
N ALA A 128 -14.11 -3.57 -3.82
CA ALA A 128 -15.40 -4.24 -3.89
C ALA A 128 -16.16 -4.18 -2.56
N ARG A 129 -15.47 -4.34 -1.42
CA ARG A 129 -16.08 -4.21 -0.09
C ARG A 129 -16.51 -2.78 0.22
N ILE A 130 -15.68 -1.79 -0.10
CA ILE A 130 -16.01 -0.38 0.08
C ILE A 130 -17.25 -0.04 -0.76
N HIS A 131 -17.28 -0.48 -2.02
CA HIS A 131 -18.42 -0.29 -2.91
C HIS A 131 -19.70 -0.91 -2.35
N GLU A 132 -19.65 -2.16 -1.88
CA GLU A 132 -20.81 -2.82 -1.28
C GLU A 132 -21.32 -2.09 -0.03
N LYS A 133 -20.41 -1.62 0.83
CA LYS A 133 -20.78 -0.83 2.02
C LYS A 133 -21.41 0.51 1.67
N VAL A 134 -20.84 1.22 0.70
CA VAL A 134 -21.40 2.49 0.21
C VAL A 134 -22.79 2.24 -0.39
N ARG A 135 -22.94 1.21 -1.22
CA ARG A 135 -24.22 0.82 -1.82
C ARG A 135 -25.28 0.53 -0.75
N GLN A 136 -24.96 -0.29 0.25
CA GLN A 136 -25.87 -0.61 1.35
C GLN A 136 -26.29 0.65 2.13
N GLY A 137 -25.34 1.55 2.43
CA GLY A 137 -25.62 2.81 3.14
C GLY A 137 -26.42 3.83 2.32
N VAL A 138 -26.35 3.74 0.99
CA VAL A 138 -27.17 4.54 0.07
C VAL A 138 -28.59 3.97 -0.02
N GLU A 139 -28.72 2.64 -0.17
CA GLU A 139 -30.01 1.95 -0.24
C GLU A 139 -30.82 2.10 1.06
N SER A 140 -30.15 2.10 2.22
CA SER A 140 -30.80 2.29 3.53
C SER A 140 -31.38 3.71 3.73
N LYS A 141 -30.95 4.70 2.95
CA LYS A 141 -31.45 6.09 3.01
C LYS A 141 -32.67 6.33 2.11
N GLY A 142 -33.12 5.32 1.37
CA GLY A 142 -34.31 5.36 0.54
C GLY A 142 -34.03 5.56 -0.95
N TRP A 143 -35.06 5.32 -1.75
CA TRP A 143 -34.94 5.19 -3.21
C TRP A 143 -34.52 6.50 -3.91
N VAL A 144 -34.86 7.66 -3.36
CA VAL A 144 -34.48 8.97 -3.92
C VAL A 144 -32.97 9.17 -3.86
N THR A 145 -32.36 8.94 -2.70
CA THR A 145 -30.90 9.04 -2.51
C THR A 145 -30.17 8.02 -3.39
N ALA A 146 -30.69 6.80 -3.52
CA ALA A 146 -30.14 5.79 -4.40
C ALA A 146 -30.16 6.18 -5.87
N ARG A 147 -31.24 6.82 -6.35
CA ARG A 147 -31.32 7.30 -7.73
C ARG A 147 -30.37 8.46 -8.01
N ILE A 148 -30.22 9.40 -7.07
CA ILE A 148 -29.28 10.52 -7.19
C ILE A 148 -27.83 9.99 -7.25
N PHE A 149 -27.48 9.08 -6.34
CA PHE A 149 -26.15 8.45 -6.31
C PHE A 149 -25.85 7.70 -7.62
N ALA A 150 -26.79 6.89 -8.11
CA ALA A 150 -26.63 6.16 -9.37
C ALA A 150 -26.52 7.10 -10.59
N ALA A 151 -27.26 8.21 -10.61
CA ALA A 151 -27.15 9.21 -11.66
C ALA A 151 -25.76 9.90 -11.64
N GLY A 152 -25.26 10.24 -10.45
CA GLY A 152 -23.93 10.81 -10.27
C GLY A 152 -22.82 9.88 -10.75
N LEU A 153 -22.86 8.60 -10.38
CA LEU A 153 -21.90 7.61 -10.86
C LEU A 153 -21.90 7.47 -12.40
N ARG A 154 -23.08 7.46 -13.02
CA ARG A 154 -23.21 7.39 -14.49
C ARG A 154 -22.66 8.62 -15.19
N ALA A 155 -22.81 9.81 -14.60
CA ALA A 155 -22.23 11.04 -15.12
C ALA A 155 -20.70 11.01 -15.01
N GLY A 156 -20.17 10.58 -13.85
CA GLY A 156 -18.73 10.45 -13.61
C GLY A 156 -18.04 9.45 -14.54
N CYS A 157 -18.60 8.26 -14.74
CA CYS A 157 -18.03 7.27 -15.67
C CYS A 157 -17.95 7.76 -17.12
N ARG A 158 -18.87 8.63 -17.56
CA ARG A 158 -18.81 9.23 -18.91
C ARG A 158 -17.71 10.29 -19.03
N GLY A 159 -17.33 10.93 -17.93
CA GLY A 159 -16.22 11.89 -17.89
C GLY A 159 -14.85 11.22 -17.84
N CYS A 160 -14.74 10.01 -17.26
CA CYS A 160 -13.48 9.29 -17.10
C CYS A 160 -13.09 8.42 -18.32
N LEU A 161 -14.02 8.18 -19.24
CA LEU A 161 -13.80 7.50 -20.54
C LEU A 161 -13.52 8.47 -21.70
N ARG A 162 -13.19 9.72 -21.39
CA ARG A 162 -12.65 10.73 -22.31
C ARG A 162 -11.22 11.06 -21.90
#